data_AF-A0A0M3J3C2-F1
#
_entry.id   AF-A0A0M3J3C2-F1
#
_cell.length_a   1.000
_cell.length_b   1.000
_cell.length_c   1.000
_cell.angle_alpha   90.00
_cell.angle_beta   90.00
_cell.angle_gamma   90.00
#
_symmetry.space_group_name_H-M   'P 1'
#
loop_
_entity.id
_entity.type
_entity.pdbx_description
1 polymer ?
#
loop_
_entity_poly.entity_id
_entity_poly.type
_entity_poly.pdbx_seq_one_letter_code
_entity_poly.pdbx_strand_id
1 'polypeptide(L)'
;MTKEIYVAIKELWADKGVQVAFARKDEYYLNDSARYFLDSLDRIYDPKYVPTEQDILHTRVSTMGVIEVTFTMKNKVWRYVYTYIYGIL
;
A
#
# COMPACT_ATOMS: atom_id res chain seq x y z
N MET A 1 13.81 -0.25 -9.65
CA MET A 1 13.79 1.23 -9.63
C MET A 1 15.21 1.72 -9.84
N THR A 2 15.47 2.60 -10.81
CA THR A 2 16.82 3.16 -10.98
C THR A 2 17.08 4.21 -9.90
N LYS A 3 18.36 4.50 -9.62
CA LYS A 3 18.74 5.46 -8.58
C LYS A 3 18.20 6.86 -8.87
N GLU A 4 18.17 7.23 -10.13
CA GLU A 4 17.69 8.53 -10.60
C GLU A 4 16.20 8.71 -10.30
N ILE A 5 15.40 7.68 -10.53
CA ILE A 5 13.96 7.68 -10.23
C ILE A 5 13.74 7.79 -8.72
N TYR A 6 14.49 7.02 -7.93
CA TYR A 6 14.40 7.08 -6.46
C TYR A 6 14.67 8.49 -5.93
N VAL A 7 15.77 9.12 -6.38
CA VAL A 7 16.12 10.49 -5.96
C VAL A 7 15.05 11.48 -6.40
N ALA A 8 14.60 11.39 -7.66
CA ALA A 8 13.57 12.29 -8.18
C ALA A 8 12.26 12.20 -7.38
N ILE A 9 11.79 10.99 -7.04
CA ILE A 9 10.58 10.81 -6.22
C ILE A 9 10.79 11.36 -4.81
N LYS A 10 11.96 11.14 -4.22
CA LYS A 10 12.29 11.62 -2.88
C LYS A 10 12.33 13.15 -2.80
N GLU A 11 12.96 13.79 -3.77
CA GLU A 11 13.02 15.26 -3.88
C GLU A 11 11.63 15.84 -4.14
N LEU A 12 10.86 15.23 -5.04
CA LEU A 12 9.50 15.64 -5.33
C LEU A 12 8.60 15.53 -4.09
N TRP A 13 8.72 14.44 -3.32
CA TRP A 13 7.94 14.29 -2.09
C TRP A 13 8.34 15.30 -1.02
N ALA A 14 9.62 15.66 -0.92
CA ALA A 14 10.09 16.68 0.01
C ALA A 14 9.70 18.12 -0.39
N ASP A 15 9.27 18.34 -1.63
CA ASP A 15 8.88 19.66 -2.11
C ASP A 15 7.62 20.19 -1.41
N LYS A 16 7.65 21.48 -1.07
CA LYS A 16 6.56 22.14 -0.37
C LYS A 16 5.30 22.25 -1.23
N GLY A 17 5.45 22.48 -2.53
CA GLY A 17 4.32 22.55 -3.46
C GLY A 17 3.61 21.20 -3.55
N VAL A 18 4.37 20.11 -3.60
CA VAL A 18 3.83 18.74 -3.58
C VAL A 18 3.15 18.42 -2.26
N GLN A 19 3.72 18.81 -1.12
CA GLN A 19 3.07 18.63 0.19
C GLN A 19 1.76 19.41 0.31
N VAL A 20 1.70 20.63 -0.23
CA VAL A 20 0.45 21.43 -0.29
C VAL A 20 -0.58 20.79 -1.21
N ALA A 21 -0.17 20.28 -2.37
CA ALA A 21 -1.06 19.54 -3.27
C ALA A 21 -1.60 18.28 -2.56
N PHE A 22 -0.73 17.52 -1.90
CA PHE A 22 -1.10 16.33 -1.14
C PHE A 22 -2.09 16.64 -0.01
N ALA A 23 -1.99 17.80 0.66
CA ALA A 23 -2.97 18.20 1.66
C ALA A 23 -4.39 18.37 1.09
N ARG A 24 -4.50 18.60 -0.22
CA ARG A 24 -5.75 18.69 -1.00
C ARG A 24 -6.05 17.40 -1.77
N LYS A 25 -5.48 16.26 -1.34
CA LYS A 25 -5.65 14.96 -2.01
C LYS A 25 -7.10 14.53 -2.22
N ASP A 26 -8.04 15.08 -1.46
CA ASP A 26 -9.47 14.75 -1.58
C ASP A 26 -10.12 15.41 -2.82
N GLU A 27 -9.43 16.34 -3.47
CA GLU A 27 -9.89 17.01 -4.70
C GLU A 27 -9.60 16.22 -5.98
N TYR A 28 -8.81 15.14 -5.90
CA TYR A 28 -8.42 14.32 -7.03
C TYR A 28 -8.24 12.87 -6.63
N TYR A 29 -8.13 11.97 -7.60
CA TYR A 29 -7.93 10.55 -7.30
C TYR A 29 -6.49 10.28 -6.87
N LEU A 30 -6.25 10.24 -5.56
CA LEU A 30 -4.98 9.81 -4.96
C LEU A 30 -5.20 8.55 -4.14
N ASN A 31 -4.22 7.65 -4.16
CA ASN A 31 -4.28 6.45 -3.33
C ASN A 31 -4.05 6.80 -1.86
N ASP A 32 -4.91 6.32 -0.96
CA ASP A 32 -4.76 6.53 0.49
C ASP A 32 -3.43 6.02 1.04
N SER A 33 -2.90 4.94 0.44
CA SER A 33 -1.60 4.37 0.79
C SER A 33 -0.41 5.18 0.26
N ALA A 34 -0.62 6.22 -0.55
CA ALA A 34 0.46 6.98 -1.17
C ALA A 34 1.41 7.58 -0.13
N ARG A 35 0.88 8.17 0.94
CA ARG A 35 1.70 8.73 2.04
C ARG A 35 2.58 7.67 2.68
N TYR A 36 2.00 6.52 3.01
CA TYR A 36 2.71 5.42 3.67
C TYR A 36 3.93 4.95 2.86
N PHE A 37 3.75 4.75 1.55
CA PHE A 37 4.83 4.31 0.67
C PHE A 37 5.86 5.42 0.38
N LEU A 38 5.42 6.67 0.22
CA LEU A 38 6.32 7.81 -0.04
C LEU A 38 7.15 8.18 1.19
N ASP A 39 6.57 8.10 2.40
CA ASP A 39 7.30 8.29 3.66
C ASP A 39 8.28 7.14 3.92
N SER A 40 7.95 5.92 3.48
CA SER A 40 8.80 4.73 3.61
C SER A 40 9.71 4.47 2.40
N LEU A 41 9.87 5.42 1.49
CA LEU A 41 10.53 5.21 0.20
C LEU A 41 11.96 4.65 0.34
N ASP A 42 12.71 5.11 1.34
CA ASP A 42 14.07 4.64 1.63
C ASP A 42 14.11 3.15 1.95
N ARG A 43 13.15 2.69 2.76
CA ARG A 43 13.02 1.27 3.13
C ARG A 43 12.63 0.41 1.93
N ILE A 44 11.75 0.91 1.08
CA ILE A 44 11.25 0.20 -0.10
C ILE A 44 12.31 0.12 -1.20
N TYR A 45 13.18 1.13 -1.29
CA TYR A 45 14.29 1.14 -2.25
C TYR A 45 15.47 0.24 -1.83
N ASP A 46 15.55 -0.16 -0.56
CA ASP A 46 16.63 -1.02 -0.07
C ASP A 46 16.67 -2.35 -0.85
N PRO A 47 17.83 -2.77 -1.40
CA PRO A 47 17.97 -4.06 -2.09
C PRO A 47 17.60 -5.29 -1.26
N LYS A 48 17.61 -5.17 0.08
CA LYS A 48 17.25 -6.21 1.05
C LYS A 48 15.85 -6.00 1.63
N TYR A 49 15.02 -5.16 0.99
CA TYR A 49 13.66 -4.91 1.42
C TYR A 49 12.85 -6.21 1.54
N VAL A 50 12.25 -6.40 2.72
CA VAL A 50 11.27 -7.46 2.99
C VAL A 50 9.96 -6.77 3.37
N PRO A 51 8.86 -7.03 2.65
CA PRO A 51 7.55 -6.46 2.98
C PRO A 51 7.11 -6.85 4.38
N THR A 52 6.61 -5.86 5.11
CA THR A 52 5.95 -6.03 6.41
C THR A 52 4.47 -6.33 6.20
N GLU A 53 3.81 -6.81 7.25
CA GLU A 53 2.34 -6.97 7.24
C GLU A 53 1.62 -5.66 6.91
N GLN A 54 2.15 -4.51 7.37
CA GLN A 54 1.59 -3.20 7.03
C GLN A 54 1.75 -2.86 5.56
N ASP A 55 2.86 -3.23 4.93
CA ASP A 55 3.04 -3.05 3.48
C ASP A 55 2.01 -3.86 2.71
N ILE A 56 1.77 -5.10 3.14
CA ILE A 56 0.79 -6.00 2.55
C ILE A 56 -0.63 -5.40 2.66
N LEU A 57 -0.97 -4.87 3.84
CA LEU A 57 -2.27 -4.23 4.07
C LEU A 57 -2.47 -2.95 3.24
N HIS A 58 -1.41 -2.18 3.01
CA HIS A 58 -1.47 -0.95 2.21
C HIS A 58 -1.31 -1.20 0.70
N THR A 59 -0.73 -2.33 0.29
CA THR A 59 -0.65 -2.68 -1.14
C THR A 59 -2.03 -3.03 -1.67
N ARG A 60 -2.52 -2.22 -2.62
CA ARG A 60 -3.73 -2.54 -3.38
C ARG A 60 -3.43 -3.68 -4.34
N VAL A 61 -3.71 -4.92 -3.93
CA VAL A 61 -3.74 -6.06 -4.84
C VAL A 61 -5.15 -6.16 -5.43
N SER A 62 -5.27 -5.94 -6.74
CA SER A 62 -6.52 -6.26 -7.45
C SER A 62 -6.83 -7.73 -7.26
N THR A 63 -7.98 -8.07 -6.69
CA THR A 63 -8.41 -9.47 -6.56
C THR A 63 -8.56 -10.10 -7.92
N MET A 64 -7.81 -11.18 -8.14
CA MET A 64 -8.02 -12.07 -9.28
C MET A 64 -8.99 -13.23 -8.94
N GLY A 65 -9.72 -13.18 -7.82
CA GLY A 65 -10.69 -14.22 -7.47
C GLY A 65 -11.16 -14.21 -6.02
N VAL A 66 -11.89 -15.28 -5.67
CA VAL A 66 -12.34 -15.60 -4.31
C VAL A 66 -11.17 -16.21 -3.53
N ILE A 67 -10.91 -15.73 -2.32
CA ILE A 67 -9.91 -16.30 -1.42
C ILE A 67 -10.63 -17.07 -0.31
N GLU A 68 -10.25 -18.32 -0.10
CA GLU A 68 -10.70 -19.15 1.03
C GLU A 68 -9.54 -19.38 2.00
N VAL A 69 -9.75 -19.00 3.26
CA VAL A 69 -8.82 -19.26 4.36
C VAL A 69 -9.49 -20.23 5.33
N THR A 70 -8.87 -21.39 5.53
CA THR A 70 -9.32 -22.38 6.51
C THR A 70 -8.33 -22.45 7.66
N PHE A 71 -8.79 -22.25 8.89
CA PHE A 71 -7.96 -22.35 10.08
C PHE A 71 -8.69 -23.07 11.23
N THR A 72 -7.93 -23.73 12.10
CA THR A 72 -8.48 -24.44 13.26
C THR A 72 -8.28 -23.61 14.51
N MET A 73 -9.37 -23.31 15.23
CA MET A 73 -9.34 -22.60 16.50
C MET A 73 -10.18 -23.35 17.53
N LYS A 74 -9.59 -23.70 18.68
CA LYS A 74 -10.25 -24.45 19.77
C LYS A 74 -10.90 -25.77 19.30
N ASN A 75 -10.15 -26.59 18.56
CA ASN A 75 -10.61 -27.85 17.95
C ASN A 75 -11.84 -27.73 17.02
N LYS A 76 -12.11 -26.53 16.50
CA LYS A 76 -13.13 -26.30 15.48
C LYS A 76 -12.48 -25.73 14.22
N VAL A 77 -12.89 -26.25 13.08
CA VAL A 77 -12.45 -25.76 11.77
C VAL A 77 -13.32 -24.57 11.38
N TRP A 78 -12.68 -23.44 11.11
CA TRP A 78 -13.30 -22.22 10.60
C TRP A 78 -12.92 -22.06 9.14
N ARG A 79 -13.93 -21.84 8.30
CA ARG A 79 -13.76 -21.48 6.89
C ARG A 79 -14.21 -20.04 6.72
N TYR A 80 -13.27 -19.18 6.35
CA TYR A 80 -13.54 -17.78 6.02
C TYR A 80 -13.35 -17.58 4.53
N VAL A 81 -14.41 -17.20 3.84
CA VAL A 81 -14.41 -16.90 2.41
C VAL A 81 -14.63 -15.40 2.28
N TYR A 82 -13.70 -14.72 1.63
CA TYR A 82 -13.82 -13.28 1.40
C TYR A 82 -13.35 -12.92 0.00
N THR A 83 -13.98 -11.87 -0.52
CA THR A 83 -13.62 -11.20 -1.76
C THR A 83 -13.22 -9.78 -1.40
N TYR A 84 -12.06 -9.30 -1.83
CA TYR A 84 -11.75 -7.87 -1.74
C TYR A 84 -12.49 -7.13 -2.86
N ILE A 85 -13.77 -6.86 -2.67
CA ILE A 85 -14.53 -5.96 -3.54
C ILE A 85 -14.45 -4.58 -2.91
N TYR A 86 -13.52 -3.71 -3.29
CA TYR A 86 -13.65 -2.29 -2.92
C TYR A 86 -13.36 -1.31 -4.06
N GLY A 87 -14.48 -0.76 -4.53
CA GLY A 87 -14.66 0.49 -5.26
C GLY A 87 -15.98 1.19 -4.90
N ILE A 88 -16.61 0.86 -3.75
CA ILE A 88 -17.76 1.61 -3.18
C ILE A 88 -17.64 1.59 -1.65
N LEU A 89 -16.99 2.61 -1.09
CA LEU A 89 -17.50 3.55 -0.09
C LEU A 89 -16.46 4.65 0.10
#